data_AF-A0A9Q7NVQ2-F1
#
_entry.id   AF-A0A9Q7NVQ2-F1
#
_cell.length_a   1.000
_cell.length_b   1.000
_cell.length_c   1.000
_cell.angle_alpha   90.00
_cell.angle_beta   90.00
_cell.angle_gamma   90.00
#
_symmetry.space_group_name_H-M   'P 1'
#
loop_
_entity.id
_entity.type
_entity.pdbx_description
1 polymer ?
#
loop_
_entity_poly.entity_id
_entity_poly.type
_entity_poly.pdbx_seq_one_letter_code
_entity_poly.pdbx_strand_id
1 'polypeptide(L)' 'RWLKANPKFRVIYQPVYSPWVNHVEQLWQALHDTITRNHQCRSMWQLLKKVRHFMETASPFPGGKHGQAKV' A
#
# COMPACT_ATOMS: atom_id res chain seq x y z
N ARG A 1 0.19 -5.95 -27.00
CA ARG A 1 1.43 -5.85 -27.84
C ARG A 1 2.54 -5.04 -27.15
N TRP A 2 2.26 -4.07 -26.27
CA TRP A 2 3.30 -3.24 -25.60
C TRP A 2 4.28 -4.00 -24.70
N LEU A 3 3.80 -4.92 -23.84
CA LEU A 3 4.69 -5.72 -22.98
C LEU A 3 5.68 -6.57 -23.78
N LYS A 4 5.26 -7.08 -24.94
CA LYS A 4 6.14 -7.81 -25.87
C LYS A 4 7.28 -6.94 -26.41
N ALA A 5 7.08 -5.63 -26.51
CA ALA A 5 8.08 -4.65 -26.95
C ALA A 5 8.95 -4.11 -25.80
N ASN A 6 8.67 -4.47 -24.54
CA ASN A 6 9.35 -3.94 -23.36
C ASN A 6 9.82 -5.08 -22.43
N PRO A 7 10.90 -5.80 -22.80
CA PRO A 7 11.33 -7.01 -22.07
C PRO A 7 11.88 -6.73 -20.67
N LYS A 8 12.15 -5.46 -20.32
CA LYS A 8 12.54 -5.05 -18.96
C LYS A 8 11.47 -5.33 -17.91
N PHE A 9 10.21 -5.46 -18.31
CA PHE A 9 9.12 -5.76 -17.39
C PHE A 9 8.80 -7.26 -17.43
N ARG A 10 8.80 -7.88 -16.24
CA ARG A 10 8.36 -9.26 -16.06
C ARG A 10 6.95 -9.28 -15.50
N VAL A 11 6.05 -10.00 -16.17
CA VAL A 11 4.70 -10.25 -15.67
C VAL A 11 4.76 -11.42 -14.69
N ILE A 12 4.19 -11.23 -13.51
CA ILE A 12 4.04 -12.27 -12.49
C ILE A 12 2.56 -12.60 -12.43
N TYR A 13 2.21 -13.87 -12.63
CA TYR A 13 0.84 -14.35 -12.53
C TYR A 13 0.55 -14.74 -11.09
N GLN A 14 -0.55 -14.22 -10.55
CA GLN A 14 -1.03 -14.53 -9.20
C GLN A 14 -2.35 -15.30 -9.30
N PRO A 15 -2.60 -16.24 -8.39
CA PRO A 15 -3.87 -16.95 -8.32
C PRO A 15 -5.05 -15.99 -8.08
N VAL A 16 -6.20 -16.32 -8.65
CA VAL A 16 -7.43 -15.54 -8.50
C VAL A 16 -7.86 -15.57 -7.02
N TYR A 17 -8.42 -14.47 -6.54
CA TYR A 17 -8.89 -14.31 -5.15
C TYR A 17 -7.82 -14.58 -4.08
N SER A 18 -6.54 -14.35 -4.40
CA SER A 18 -5.43 -14.51 -3.46
C SER A 18 -4.79 -13.17 -3.10
N PRO A 19 -5.51 -12.26 -2.43
CA PRO A 19 -5.02 -10.92 -2.09
C PRO A 19 -3.75 -10.96 -1.22
N TRP A 20 -3.61 -12.01 -0.41
CA TRP A 20 -2.45 -12.21 0.47
C TRP A 20 -1.15 -12.50 -0.28
N VAL A 21 -1.16 -12.84 -1.58
CA VAL A 21 0.10 -12.94 -2.34
C VAL A 21 0.46 -11.65 -3.07
N ASN A 22 -0.47 -10.69 -3.15
CA ASN A 22 -0.28 -9.42 -3.82
C ASN A 22 0.22 -8.36 -2.84
N HIS A 23 1.51 -8.04 -2.91
CA HIS A 23 2.14 -7.04 -2.05
C HIS A 23 1.48 -5.66 -2.14
N VAL A 24 0.93 -5.30 -3.31
CA VAL A 24 0.20 -4.04 -3.48
C VAL A 24 -1.07 -4.06 -2.64
N GLU A 25 -1.83 -5.16 -2.69
CA GLU A 25 -3.06 -5.30 -1.89
C GLU A 25 -2.79 -5.36 -0.40
N GLN A 26 -1.70 -6.00 0.04
CA GLN A 26 -1.27 -5.98 1.43
C GLN A 26 -0.95 -4.55 1.91
N LEU A 27 -0.26 -3.74 1.09
CA LEU A 27 0.02 -2.35 1.41
C LEU A 27 -1.27 -1.52 1.53
N TRP A 28 -2.21 -1.72 0.62
CA TRP A 28 -3.52 -1.07 0.67
C TRP A 28 -4.33 -1.48 1.90
N GLN A 29 -4.28 -2.75 2.29
CA GLN A 29 -4.91 -3.22 3.52
C GLN A 29 -4.29 -2.54 4.75
N ALA A 30 -2.96 -2.46 4.83
CA ALA A 30 -2.27 -1.79 5.93
C ALA A 30 -2.60 -0.28 6.00
N LEU A 31 -2.66 0.39 4.85
CA LEU A 31 -3.11 1.78 4.75
C LEU A 31 -4.54 1.93 5.27
N HIS A 32 -5.43 1.02 4.86
CA HIS A 32 -6.82 1.06 5.29
C HIS A 32 -6.92 0.89 6.80
N ASP A 33 -6.29 -0.14 7.34
CA ASP A 33 -6.33 -0.47 8.76
C ASP A 33 -5.78 0.65 9.64
N THR A 34 -4.72 1.33 9.18
CA THR A 34 -4.01 2.35 9.95
C THR A 34 -4.61 3.74 9.80
N ILE A 35 -5.01 4.10 8.58
CA ILE A 35 -5.45 5.46 8.26
C ILE A 35 -6.94 5.47 7.95
N THR A 36 -7.40 4.77 6.91
CA THR A 36 -8.70 5.10 6.30
C THR A 36 -9.90 4.43 6.97
N ARG A 37 -9.72 3.35 7.74
CA ARG A 37 -10.81 2.55 8.35
C ARG A 37 -11.71 3.38 9.27
N ASN A 38 -11.16 4.27 10.09
CA ASN A 38 -11.91 5.10 11.04
C ASN A 38 -11.30 6.52 11.16
N HIS A 39 -10.83 7.11 10.05
CA HIS A 39 -10.21 8.43 10.15
C HIS A 39 -11.19 9.51 10.64
N GLN A 40 -10.70 10.40 11.50
CA GLN A 40 -11.45 11.57 11.96
C GLN A 40 -10.98 12.89 11.34
N CYS A 41 -10.25 12.81 10.21
CA CYS A 41 -9.80 13.99 9.48
C CYS A 41 -11.01 14.84 9.06
N ARG A 42 -10.96 16.15 9.37
CA ARG A 42 -12.04 17.10 9.07
C ARG A 42 -12.02 17.59 7.63
N SER A 43 -10.89 17.43 6.95
CA SER A 43 -10.74 17.74 5.54
C SER A 43 -10.00 16.64 4.80
N MET A 44 -10.28 16.56 3.49
CA MET A 44 -9.60 15.63 2.59
C MET A 44 -8.08 15.85 2.59
N TRP A 45 -7.64 17.10 2.69
CA TRP A 45 -6.21 17.43 2.70
C TRP A 45 -5.47 16.85 3.91
N GLN A 46 -6.10 16.84 5.09
CA GLN A 46 -5.55 16.20 6.28
C GLN A 46 -5.42 14.69 6.11
N LEU A 47 -6.41 14.05 5.50
CA LEU A 47 -6.36 12.62 5.18
C LEU A 47 -5.21 12.31 4.22
N LEU A 48 -5.09 13.07 3.13
CA LEU A 48 -4.04 12.89 2.13
C LEU A 48 -2.64 13.12 2.71
N LYS A 49 -2.48 14.05 3.65
CA LYS A 49 -1.22 14.26 4.36
C LYS A 49 -0.83 13.03 5.19
N LYS A 50 -1.79 12.42 5.88
CA LYS A 50 -1.57 11.16 6.62
C LYS A 50 -1.23 10.00 5.69
N VAL A 51 -1.96 9.86 4.58
CA VAL A 51 -1.69 8.84 3.56
C VAL A 51 -0.26 8.98 3.02
N ARG A 52 0.15 10.21 2.67
CA ARG A 52 1.52 10.47 2.20
C ARG A 52 2.56 10.07 3.23
N HIS A 53 2.36 10.46 4.48
CA HIS A 53 3.27 10.10 5.57
C HIS A 53 3.37 8.58 5.77
N PHE A 54 2.24 7.87 5.67
CA PHE A 54 2.25 6.40 5.70
C PHE A 54 3.03 5.82 4.52
N MET A 55 2.83 6.32 3.30
CA MET A 55 3.55 5.82 2.13
C MET A 55 5.07 6.09 2.20
N GLU A 56 5.48 7.19 2.84
CA GLU A 56 6.89 7.50 3.11
C GLU A 56 7.52 6.58 4.16
N THR A 57 6.72 6.07 5.09
CA THR A 57 7.19 5.24 6.22
C THR A 57 6.95 3.74 6.01
N ALA A 58 6.04 3.37 5.11
CA ALA A 58 5.72 1.99 4.80
C ALA A 58 6.91 1.35 4.08
N SER A 59 7.55 0.37 4.73
CA SER A 59 8.54 -0.47 4.08
C SER A 59 7.83 -1.44 3.13
N PRO A 60 8.31 -1.62 1.89
CA PRO A 60 7.76 -2.59 0.95
C PRO A 60 8.11 -4.05 1.29
N PHE A 61 8.83 -4.30 2.41
CA PHE A 61 9.30 -5.62 2.79
C PHE A 61 8.59 -6.15 4.05
N PRO A 62 8.17 -7.43 4.06
CA PRO A 62 7.55 -8.05 5.22
C PRO A 62 8.55 -8.11 6.38
N GLY A 63 8.17 -7.57 7.54
CA GLY A 63 9.01 -7.50 8.75
C GLY A 63 9.28 -6.07 9.24
N GLY A 64 9.08 -5.06 8.39
CA GLY A 64 9.04 -3.66 8.83
C GLY A 64 7.69 -3.39 9.50
N LYS A 65 7.65 -3.28 10.83
CA LYS A 65 6.44 -2.86 11.55
C LYS A 65 6.00 -1.52 10.95
N HIS A 66 4.83 -1.48 10.31
CA HIS A 66 4.23 -0.26 9.76
C HIS A 66 4.26 0.78 10.87
N GLY A 67 4.90 1.93 10.60
CA GLY A 67 5.26 2.93 11.59
C GLY A 67 4.10 3.23 12.53
N GLN A 68 4.16 2.68 13.74
CA GLN A 68 3.37 3.19 14.86
C GLN A 68 3.95 4.56 15.14
N ALA A 69 3.27 5.61 14.68
CA ALA A 69 3.54 6.95 15.14
C ALA A 69 3.37 6.94 16.66
N LYS A 70 4.48 7.03 17.39
CA LYS A 70 4.43 7.26 18.83
C LYS A 70 3.68 8.57 19.03
N VAL A 71 2.53 8.48 19.70
CA VAL A 71 1.79 9.62 20.26
C VAL A 71 2.53 10.09 21.50
#